data_AF-A0A2K9E9G9-F1
#
_entry.id   AF-A0A2K9E9G9-F1
#
_cell.length_a   1.000
_cell.length_b   1.000
_cell.length_c   1.000
_cell.angle_alpha   90.00
_cell.angle_beta   90.00
_cell.angle_gamma   90.00
#
_symmetry.space_group_name_H-M   'P 1'
#
loop_
_entity.id
_entity.type
_entity.pdbx_description
1 polymer ?
#
loop_
_entity_poly.entity_id
_entity_poly.type
_entity_poly.pdbx_seq_one_letter_code
_entity_poly.pdbx_strand_id
1 'polypeptide(L)' 'MITLGFPKEKRKFVPHITIAQDVIFKCDFSIIKEAIGAPDIGKIPVDRLYLFKSEQIENKRVYTKISEYELLGFKKL' A
#
# COMPACT_ATOMS: atom_id res chain seq x y z
N MET A 1 -14.08 26.42 -5.50
CA MET A 1 -13.32 25.21 -5.14
C MET A 1 -13.00 24.48 -6.43
N ILE A 2 -11.71 24.27 -6.72
CA ILE A 2 -11.28 23.51 -7.89
C ILE A 2 -11.64 22.04 -7.63
N THR A 3 -12.51 21.46 -8.44
CA THR A 3 -12.77 20.03 -8.44
C THR A 3 -11.58 19.35 -9.10
N LEU A 4 -10.74 18.67 -8.30
CA LEU A 4 -9.53 17.97 -8.77
C LEU A 4 -9.82 16.73 -9.65
N GLY A 5 -11.00 16.63 -10.27
CA GLY A 5 -11.39 15.55 -11.18
C GLY A 5 -11.66 14.18 -10.54
N PHE A 6 -11.31 13.97 -9.26
CA PHE A 6 -11.51 12.70 -8.57
C PHE A 6 -12.53 12.82 -7.43
N PRO A 7 -13.53 11.92 -7.35
CA PRO A 7 -14.42 11.87 -6.21
C PRO A 7 -13.65 11.47 -4.95
N LYS A 8 -14.01 12.06 -3.82
CA LYS A 8 -13.44 11.68 -2.53
C LYS A 8 -13.78 10.22 -2.21
N GLU A 9 -12.79 9.44 -1.80
CA GLU A 9 -13.00 8.09 -1.27
C GLU A 9 -13.93 8.13 -0.06
N LYS A 10 -14.98 7.30 -0.07
CA LYS A 10 -16.00 7.24 0.98
C LYS A 10 -15.63 6.24 2.08
N ARG A 11 -14.81 5.25 1.75
CA ARG A 11 -14.36 4.22 2.69
C ARG A 11 -13.44 4.84 3.74
N LYS A 12 -13.52 4.31 4.96
CA LYS A 12 -12.56 4.64 6.02
C LYS A 12 -11.16 4.25 5.58
N PHE A 13 -10.18 5.12 5.84
CA PHE A 13 -8.78 4.80 5.62
C PHE A 13 -8.33 3.69 6.59
N VAL A 14 -7.91 2.57 6.04
CA VAL A 14 -7.34 1.43 6.78
C VAL A 14 -5.96 1.16 6.18
N PRO A 15 -4.86 1.63 6.79
CA PRO A 15 -3.53 1.41 6.25
C PRO A 15 -3.17 -0.07 6.32
N HIS A 16 -2.85 -0.65 5.16
CA HIS A 16 -2.40 -2.03 5.03
C HIS A 16 -1.43 -2.13 3.86
N ILE A 17 -0.54 -3.11 3.91
CA ILE A 17 0.34 -3.46 2.80
C ILE A 17 -0.21 -4.74 2.19
N THR A 18 -0.63 -4.66 0.93
CA THR A 18 -1.07 -5.84 0.18
C THR A 18 0.13 -6.75 -0.10
N ILE A 19 0.08 -7.99 0.40
CA ILE A 19 1.14 -8.98 0.19
C ILE A 19 0.91 -9.78 -1.10
N ALA A 20 -0.35 -10.14 -1.37
CA ALA A 20 -0.75 -10.91 -2.54
C ALA A 20 -2.19 -10.58 -2.94
N GLN A 21 -2.48 -10.69 -4.25
CA GLN A 21 -3.83 -10.61 -4.82
C GLN A 21 -3.99 -11.77 -5.80
N ASP A 22 -5.21 -12.30 -5.94
CA ASP A 22 -5.57 -13.36 -6.89
C ASP A 22 -4.70 -14.62 -6.79
N VAL A 23 -4.33 -15.02 -5.57
CA VAL A 23 -3.54 -16.23 -5.30
C VAL A 23 -4.40 -17.39 -4.82
N ILE A 24 -4.08 -18.61 -5.28
CA ILE A 24 -4.68 -19.86 -4.82
C ILE A 24 -3.66 -20.57 -3.93
N PHE A 25 -4.03 -20.80 -2.67
CA PHE A 25 -3.20 -21.57 -1.74
C PHE A 25 -3.37 -23.07 -1.97
N LYS A 26 -2.29 -23.83 -1.76
CA LYS A 26 -2.31 -25.30 -1.78
C LYS A 26 -2.89 -25.91 -0.49
N CYS A 27 -3.13 -25.08 0.53
CA CYS A 27 -3.67 -25.44 1.82
C CYS A 27 -4.64 -24.35 2.30
N ASP A 28 -5.38 -24.63 3.38
CA ASP A 28 -6.25 -23.63 3.99
C ASP A 28 -5.49 -22.39 4.48
N PHE A 29 -6.13 -21.23 4.37
CA PHE A 29 -5.56 -19.95 4.79
C PHE A 29 -5.27 -19.89 6.31
N SER A 30 -5.99 -20.67 7.12
CA SER A 30 -5.73 -20.78 8.57
C SER A 30 -4.32 -21.27 8.88
N ILE A 31 -3.81 -22.23 8.11
CA ILE A 31 -2.45 -22.78 8.25
C ILE A 31 -1.41 -21.70 7.96
N ILE A 32 -1.64 -20.92 6.90
CA ILE A 32 -0.76 -19.80 6.55
C ILE A 32 -0.76 -18.74 7.66
N LYS A 33 -1.95 -18.40 8.17
CA LYS A 33 -2.11 -17.43 9.26
C LYS A 33 -1.39 -17.87 10.53
N GLU A 34 -1.48 -19.15 10.88
CA GLU A 34 -0.77 -19.73 12.04
C GLU A 34 0.74 -19.68 11.84
N ALA A 35 1.23 -20.06 10.65
CA ALA A 35 2.66 -20.07 10.33
C ALA A 35 3.31 -18.67 10.34
N ILE A 36 2.56 -17.63 9.93
CA ILE A 36 3.04 -16.23 9.96
C ILE A 36 3.13 -15.71 11.39
N GLY A 37 2.24 -16.17 12.28
CA GLY A 37 2.17 -15.67 13.66
C GLY A 37 1.82 -14.17 13.73
N ALA A 38 2.31 -13.50 14.77
CA ALA A 38 2.21 -12.05 14.91
C ALA A 38 3.47 -11.40 14.28
N PRO A 39 3.36 -10.76 13.10
CA PRO A 39 4.52 -10.15 12.47
C PRO A 39 4.99 -8.93 13.28
N ASP A 40 6.27 -8.93 13.68
CA ASP A 40 6.92 -7.73 14.20
C ASP A 40 7.55 -6.96 13.04
N ILE A 41 6.89 -5.89 12.63
CA ILE A 41 7.28 -5.04 11.49
C ILE A 41 8.00 -3.77 11.99
N GLY A 42 8.16 -3.62 13.32
CA GLY A 42 8.76 -2.44 13.93
C GLY A 42 8.06 -1.12 13.54
N LYS A 43 8.80 -0.02 13.67
CA LYS A 43 8.36 1.30 13.22
C LYS A 43 8.93 1.58 11.84
N ILE A 44 8.07 2.01 10.92
CA ILE A 44 8.46 2.44 9.58
C ILE A 44 8.38 3.96 9.52
N PRO A 45 9.51 4.70 9.58
CA PRO A 45 9.51 6.14 9.38
C PRO A 45 9.13 6.46 7.93
N VAL A 46 8.20 7.41 7.76
CA VAL A 46 7.74 7.86 6.43
C VAL A 46 8.19 9.31 6.23
N ASP A 47 9.18 9.52 5.39
CA ASP A 47 9.77 10.84 5.10
C ASP A 47 9.29 11.42 3.76
N ARG A 48 8.67 10.59 2.90
CA ARG A 48 8.28 10.95 1.55
C ARG A 48 6.94 10.33 1.16
N LEU A 49 6.25 11.01 0.24
CA LEU A 49 5.07 10.52 -0.46
C LEU A 49 5.33 10.50 -1.95
N TYR A 50 4.82 9.47 -2.62
CA TYR A 50 4.96 9.28 -4.06
C TYR A 50 3.58 9.21 -4.71
N LEU A 51 3.38 9.95 -5.80
CA LEU A 51 2.23 9.76 -6.67
C LEU A 51 2.62 8.75 -7.76
N PHE A 52 1.89 7.65 -7.84
CA PHE A 52 2.12 6.62 -8.85
C PHE A 52 0.96 6.55 -9.84
N LYS A 53 1.29 6.33 -11.11
CA LYS A 53 0.38 5.73 -12.09
C LYS A 53 0.34 4.23 -11.83
N SER A 54 -0.86 3.67 -11.76
CA SER A 54 -1.09 2.24 -11.51
C SER A 54 -1.72 1.63 -12.75
N GLU A 55 -1.05 0.65 -13.36
CA GLU A 55 -1.49 -0.02 -14.59
C GLU A 55 -1.43 -1.53 -14.42
N GLN A 56 -2.34 -2.25 -15.09
CA GLN A 56 -2.30 -3.71 -15.15
C GLN A 56 -1.88 -4.14 -16.56
N ILE A 57 -0.72 -4.77 -16.67
CA ILE A 57 -0.12 -5.23 -17.93
C ILE A 57 0.21 -6.71 -17.75
N GLU A 58 -0.33 -7.58 -18.62
CA GLU A 58 -0.08 -9.03 -18.55
C GLU A 58 -0.30 -9.65 -17.15
N ASN A 59 -1.40 -9.27 -16.49
CA ASN A 59 -1.74 -9.69 -15.13
C ASN A 59 -0.75 -9.26 -14.03
N LYS A 60 0.15 -8.32 -14.34
CA LYS A 60 1.05 -7.70 -13.36
C LYS A 60 0.63 -6.26 -13.13
N ARG A 61 0.66 -5.85 -11.86
CA ARG A 61 0.49 -4.45 -11.49
C ARG A 61 1.83 -3.73 -11.67
N VAL A 62 1.87 -2.75 -12.56
CA VAL A 62 3.03 -1.90 -12.82
C VAL A 62 2.75 -0.52 -12.26
N TYR A 63 3.71 -0.01 -11.47
CA TYR A 63 3.64 1.32 -10.89
C TYR A 63 4.71 2.23 -11.52
N THR A 64 4.27 3.34 -12.09
CA THR A 64 5.17 4.35 -12.67
C THR A 64 5.15 5.59 -11.77
N LYS A 65 6.30 5.97 -11.21
CA LYS A 65 6.42 7.18 -10.37
C LYS A 65 6.12 8.42 -11.22
N ILE A 66 5.10 9.19 -10.84
CA ILE A 66 4.73 10.46 -11.48
C ILE A 66 5.45 11.61 -10.79
N SER A 67 5.41 11.64 -9.46
CA SER A 67 6.00 12.70 -8.66
C SER A 67 6.34 12.22 -7.24
N GLU A 68 7.11 13.03 -6.55
CA GLU A 68 7.66 12.78 -5.23
C GLU A 68 7.52 14.04 -4.37
N TYR A 69 7.19 13.85 -3.11
CA TYR A 69 6.92 14.93 -2.16
C TYR A 69 7.61 14.59 -0.84
N GLU A 70 8.50 15.46 -0.38
CA GLU A 70 9.12 15.34 0.94
C GLU A 70 8.16 15.80 2.04
N LEU A 71 8.10 15.05 3.13
CA LEU A 71 7.35 15.44 4.33
C LEU A 71 8.18 16.44 5.13
N LEU A 72 7.88 17.73 4.92
CA LEU A 72 8.47 18.82 5.69
C LEU A 72 7.94 18.76 7.14
N GLY A 73 8.79 18.34 8.07
CA GLY A 73 8.45 18.23 9.50
C GLY A 73 8.88 16.93 10.18
N PHE A 74 9.52 16.00 9.47
CA PHE A 74 10.07 14.78 10.07
C PHE A 74 11.26 15.14 10.97
N LYS A 75 11.02 15.35 12.27
CA LYS A 75 12.10 15.36 13.26
C LYS A 75 12.57 13.93 13.45
N LYS A 76 13.82 13.64 13.08
CA LYS A 76 14.52 12.39 13.44
C LYS A 76 14.37 12.21 14.96
N LEU A 77 13.65 11.17 15.37
CA LEU A 77 13.60 10.70 16.75
C LEU A 77 14.92 10.02 17.11
#